data_AF-A0A1I5HP49-F1
#
_entry.id   AF-A0A1I5HP49-F1
#
_cell.length_a   1.000
_cell.length_b   1.000
_cell.length_c   1.000
_cell.angle_alpha   90.00
_cell.angle_beta   90.00
_cell.angle_gamma   90.00
#
_symmetry.space_group_name_H-M   'P 1'
#
loop_
_entity.id
_entity.type
_entity.pdbx_description
1 polymer ?
#
loop_
_entity_poly.entity_id
_entity_poly.type
_entity_poly.pdbx_seq_one_letter_code
_entity_poly.pdbx_strand_id
1 'polypeptide(L)' 'MCVLRVWRYGEAMVVRLHMRADVESPATERVVLVREVEPAVAEIRVFLEQFQHPAEPPELSSP' A
#
# COMPACT_ATOMS: atom_id res chain seq x y z
N MET A 1 -4.08 -3.00 12.13
CA MET A 1 -3.62 -4.30 11.59
C MET A 1 -3.04 -4.11 10.20
N CYS A 2 -1.86 -4.66 9.93
CA CYS A 2 -1.21 -4.66 8.62
C CYS A 2 -0.80 -6.09 8.28
N VAL A 3 -1.25 -6.61 7.14
CA VAL A 3 -0.99 -7.99 6.70
C VAL A 3 -0.44 -7.97 5.28
N LEU A 4 0.77 -8.50 5.11
CA LEU A 4 1.39 -8.73 3.82
C LEU A 4 1.30 -10.23 3.48
N ARG A 5 0.75 -10.56 2.31
CA ARG A 5 0.70 -11.92 1.78
C ARG A 5 1.42 -11.96 0.45
N VAL A 6 2.27 -12.96 0.27
CA VAL A 6 3.05 -13.16 -0.95
C VAL A 6 2.84 -14.58 -1.45
N TRP A 7 2.53 -14.73 -2.73
CA TRP A 7 2.44 -16.03 -3.37
C TRP A 7 2.94 -15.97 -4.81
N ARG A 8 3.26 -17.12 -5.40
CA ARG A 8 3.64 -17.22 -6.82
C ARG A 8 2.42 -17.58 -7.66
N TYR A 9 2.34 -16.99 -8.84
CA TYR A 9 1.34 -17.30 -9.87
C TYR A 9 2.07 -17.43 -11.22
N GLY A 10 2.40 -18.67 -11.58
CA GLY A 10 3.29 -18.96 -12.70
C GLY A 10 4.69 -18.38 -12.48
N GLU A 11 5.17 -17.59 -13.44
CA GLU A 11 6.45 -16.86 -13.36
C GLU A 11 6.34 -15.55 -12.56
N ALA A 12 5.13 -15.12 -12.21
CA ALA A 12 4.92 -13.92 -11.44
C ALA A 12 4.84 -14.20 -9.94
N MET A 13 5.11 -13.16 -9.16
CA MET A 13 4.87 -13.04 -7.75
C MET A 13 3.74 -12.04 -7.51
N VAL A 14 2.78 -12.42 -6.68
CA VAL A 14 1.70 -11.57 -6.24
C VAL A 14 1.97 -11.16 -4.80
N VAL A 15 2.00 -9.86 -4.56
CA VAL A 15 2.18 -9.27 -3.24
C VAL A 15 0.90 -8.51 -2.91
N ARG A 16 0.19 -8.94 -1.87
CA ARG A 16 -1.04 -8.30 -1.37
C ARG A 16 -0.78 -7.72 0.00
N LEU A 17 -0.91 -6.40 0.10
CA LEU A 17 -0.91 -5.66 1.35
C LEU A 17 -2.36 -5.33 1.71
N HIS A 18 -2.75 -5.71 2.92
CA HIS A 18 -4.05 -5.40 3.49
C HIS A 18 -3.84 -4.63 4.80
N MET A 19 -4.42 -3.45 4.91
CA MET A 19 -4.27 -2.56 6.06
C MET A 19 -5.61 -2.14 6.63
N ARG A 20 -5.64 -2.00 7.95
CA ARG A 20 -6.80 -1.50 8.69
C ARG A 20 -6.30 -0.73 9.89
N ALA A 21 -6.73 0.52 10.08
CA ALA A 21 -6.32 1.31 11.24
C ALA A 21 -6.88 0.69 12.53
N ASP A 22 -8.18 0.41 12.54
CA ASP A 22 -8.91 -0.24 13.64
C ASP A 22 -10.03 -1.15 13.10
N VAL A 23 -10.88 -1.70 13.98
CA VAL A 23 -11.96 -2.65 13.62
C VAL A 23 -13.15 -1.96 12.93
N GLU A 24 -13.28 -0.64 13.06
CA GLU A 24 -14.40 0.14 12.51
C GLU A 24 -14.03 0.81 11.18
N SER A 25 -12.73 1.04 10.96
CA SER A 25 -12.17 1.65 9.76
C SER A 25 -12.34 0.75 8.53
N PRO A 26 -12.58 1.33 7.34
CA PRO A 26 -12.54 0.59 6.09
C PRO A 26 -11.13 0.03 5.85
N ALA A 27 -11.07 -1.19 5.32
CA ALA A 27 -9.80 -1.80 4.95
C ALA A 27 -9.24 -1.15 3.67
N THR A 28 -7.94 -0.91 3.64
CA THR A 28 -7.21 -0.48 2.45
C THR A 28 -6.40 -1.65 1.91
N GLU A 29 -6.43 -1.85 0.60
CA GLU A 29 -5.75 -2.97 -0.05
C GLU A 29 -4.90 -2.49 -1.23
N ARG A 30 -3.70 -3.06 -1.34
CA ARG A 30 -2.82 -2.93 -2.51
C ARG A 30 -2.40 -4.31 -2.98
N VAL A 31 -2.53 -4.56 -4.29
CA VAL A 31 -2.06 -5.80 -4.93
C VAL A 31 -1.05 -5.42 -5.99
N VAL A 32 0.12 -6.05 -5.93
CA VAL A 32 1.24 -5.83 -6.84
C VAL A 32 1.58 -7.15 -7.52
N LEU A 33 1.66 -7.15 -8.85
CA LEU A 33 2.06 -8.30 -9.65
C LEU A 33 3.40 -8.00 -10.32
N VAL A 34 4.43 -8.73 -9.95
CA VAL A 34 5.81 -8.49 -10.40
C VAL A 34 6.50 -9.81 -10.71
N ARG A 35 7.56 -9.78 -11.52
CA ARG A 35 8.39 -10.96 -11.76
C ARG A 35 9.52 -11.10 -10.74
N GLU A 36 9.91 -9.98 -10.12
CA GLU A 36 11.03 -9.85 -9.19
C GLU A 36 10.55 -9.20 -7.90
N VAL A 37 11.26 -9.38 -6.80
CA VAL A 37 10.82 -8.93 -5.46
C VAL A 37 10.99 -7.43 -5.29
N GLU A 38 12.06 -6.88 -5.84
CA GLU A 38 12.52 -5.51 -5.66
C GLU A 38 11.48 -4.48 -6.11
N PRO A 39 10.84 -4.61 -7.30
CA PRO A 39 9.78 -3.69 -7.71
C PRO A 39 8.56 -3.73 -6.79
N ALA A 40 8.19 -4.91 -6.25
CA ALA A 40 7.08 -4.99 -5.30
C ALA A 40 7.41 -4.29 -3.97
N VAL A 41 8.63 -4.45 -3.46
CA VAL A 41 9.05 -3.77 -2.23
C VAL A 41 9.02 -2.25 -2.40
N ALA A 42 9.49 -1.74 -3.54
CA ALA A 42 9.45 -0.32 -3.85
C ALA A 42 8.01 0.22 -3.91
N GLU A 43 7.11 -0.48 -4.60
CA GLU A 43 5.72 -0.07 -4.73
C GLU A 43 4.97 -0.08 -3.38
N ILE A 44 5.17 -1.14 -2.59
CA ILE A 44 4.58 -1.24 -1.25
C ILE A 44 5.09 -0.12 -0.34
N ARG A 45 6.38 0.23 -0.41
CA ARG A 45 6.96 1.32 0.37
C ARG A 45 6.29 2.66 0.05
N VAL A 46 6.19 3.01 -1.23
CA VAL A 46 5.54 4.26 -1.67
C VAL A 46 4.09 4.34 -1.19
N PHE A 47 3.35 3.23 -1.29
CA PHE A 47 1.98 3.17 -0.81
C PHE A 47 1.87 3.38 0.71
N LEU A 48 2.78 2.78 1.49
CA LEU A 48 2.82 2.94 2.95
C LEU A 48 3.14 4.39 3.36
N GLU A 49 4.06 5.03 2.67
CA GLU A 49 4.43 6.44 2.92
C GLU A 49 3.23 7.38 2.68
N GLN A 50 2.47 7.16 1.61
CA GLN A 50 1.24 7.92 1.33
C GLN A 50 0.13 7.69 2.37
N PHE A 51 0.09 6.51 2.98
CA PHE A 51 -0.88 6.20 4.01
C PHE A 51 -0.53 6.83 5.37
N GLN A 52 0.76 6.98 5.66
CA GLN A 52 1.24 7.64 6.89
C GLN A 52 1.14 9.17 6.82
N HIS A 53 1.24 9.73 5.62
CA HIS A 53 1.10 11.15 5.36
C HIS A 53 -0.12 11.36 4.46
N PRO A 54 -1.35 11.44 5.01
CA PRO A 54 -2.48 11.92 4.22
C PRO A 54 -2.06 13.32 3.73
N ALA A 55 -1.99 13.49 2.41
CA ALA A 55 -1.59 14.76 1.81
C ALA A 55 -2.35 15.90 2.51
N GLU A 56 -1.61 16.78 3.18
CA GLU A 56 -2.23 17.95 3.81
C GLU A 56 -2.97 18.70 2.71
N PRO A 57 -4.27 19.01 2.91
CA PRO A 57 -5.00 19.80 1.92
C PRO A 57 -4.22 21.11 1.72
N PRO A 58 -4.08 21.59 0.47
CA PRO A 58 -3.34 22.81 0.21
C PRO A 58 -3.92 23.91 1.10
N GLU A 59 -3.08 24.50 1.96
CA GLU A 59 -3.46 25.66 2.74
C GLU A 59 -3.91 26.73 1.75
N LEU A 60 -5.23 26.92 1.67
CA LEU A 60 -5.83 28.04 0.98
C LEU A 60 -5.41 29.28 1.77
N SER A 61 -4.28 29.87 1.37
CA SER A 61 -3.90 31.21 1.81
C SER A 61 -5.10 32.12 1.55
N SER A 62 -5.80 32.44 2.64
CA SER A 62 -6.86 33.44 2.59
C SER A 62 -6.24 34.80 2.25
N PRO A 63 -6.92 35.61 1.42
CA PRO A 63 -6.40 36.85 0.84
C PRO A 63 -6.12 37.94 1.89
#